data_AF-A0ABD0QFM8-F1
#
_entry.id   AF-A0ABD0QFM8-F1
#
_cell.length_a   1.000
_cell.length_b   1.000
_cell.length_c   1.000
_cell.angle_alpha   90.00
_cell.angle_beta   90.00
_cell.angle_gamma   90.00
#
_symmetry.space_group_name_H-M   'P 1'
#
loop_
_entity.id
_entity.type
_entity.pdbx_description
1 polymer ?
#
loop_
_entity_poly.entity_id
_entity_poly.type
_entity_poly.pdbx_seq_one_letter_code
_entity_poly.pdbx_strand_id
1 'polypeptide(L)'
;SISDVEVVREGHQSETLLSVADEFSADRCFTLVFRGRRGNIDLVADSAKEAQAWIQGIRALMENMENMDESTKLDQYPCYGNLYLCLFEVAL
;
A
#
# COMPACT_ATOMS: atom_id res chain seq x y z
N SER A 1 3.73 -6.13 -7.34
CA SER A 1 2.96 -6.50 -6.14
C SER A 1 2.64 -5.25 -5.33
N ILE A 2 1.71 -5.34 -4.35
CA ILE A 2 1.54 -4.33 -3.30
C ILE A 2 2.79 -4.23 -2.41
N SER A 3 3.52 -5.35 -2.26
CA SER A 3 4.82 -5.43 -1.56
C SER A 3 5.92 -4.53 -2.14
N ASP A 4 5.76 -4.13 -3.41
CA ASP A 4 6.71 -3.28 -4.11
C ASP A 4 6.37 -1.80 -3.95
N VAL A 5 5.26 -1.44 -3.30
CA VAL A 5 4.92 -0.04 -3.03
C VAL A 5 5.84 0.45 -1.90
N GLU A 6 6.52 1.56 -2.16
CA GLU A 6 7.40 2.22 -1.20
C GLU A 6 6.65 3.25 -0.36
N VAL A 7 5.84 4.08 -1.04
CA VAL A 7 5.13 5.18 -0.40
C VAL A 7 3.92 5.60 -1.23
N VAL A 8 2.89 6.10 -0.55
CA VAL A 8 1.73 6.76 -1.15
C VAL A 8 1.86 8.27 -0.98
N ARG A 9 1.88 9.01 -2.08
CA ARG A 9 1.92 10.48 -2.11
C ARG A 9 0.52 11.02 -2.39
N GLU A 10 0.01 11.90 -1.55
CA GLU A 10 -1.33 12.48 -1.68
C GLU A 10 -1.30 13.80 -2.46
N GLY A 11 -2.32 14.07 -3.27
CA GLY A 11 -2.42 15.28 -4.08
C GLY A 11 -1.63 15.23 -5.38
N HIS A 12 -1.46 16.40 -6.00
CA HIS A 12 -0.78 16.57 -7.30
C HIS A 12 0.74 16.58 -7.16
N GLN A 13 1.31 15.48 -6.66
CA GLN A 13 2.77 15.38 -6.44
C GLN A 13 3.56 14.81 -7.63
N SER A 14 2.87 14.43 -8.71
CA SER A 14 3.48 13.97 -9.96
C SER A 14 3.18 14.94 -11.09
N GLU A 15 4.04 14.96 -12.12
CA GLU A 15 3.86 15.80 -13.31
C GLU A 15 2.53 15.51 -14.02
N THR A 16 2.14 14.23 -14.11
CA THR A 16 0.84 13.82 -14.67
C THR A 16 -0.31 14.46 -13.89
N LEU A 17 -0.31 14.36 -12.56
CA LEU A 17 -1.39 14.90 -11.74
C LEU A 17 -1.39 16.44 -11.74
N LEU A 18 -0.22 17.07 -11.81
CA LEU A 18 -0.11 18.53 -11.96
C LEU A 18 -0.73 19.00 -13.28
N SER A 19 -0.59 18.22 -14.36
CA SER A 19 -1.16 18.58 -15.68
C SER A 19 -2.70 18.58 -15.71
N VAL A 20 -3.34 17.89 -14.75
CA VAL A 20 -4.80 17.79 -14.64
C VAL A 20 -5.35 18.44 -13.37
N ALA A 21 -4.55 19.29 -12.71
CA ALA A 21 -4.92 19.91 -11.43
C ALA A 21 -6.12 20.86 -11.52
N ASP A 22 -6.38 21.43 -12.70
CA ASP A 22 -7.57 22.26 -12.97
C ASP A 22 -8.85 21.43 -13.11
N GLU A 23 -8.74 20.15 -13.44
CA GLU A 23 -9.88 19.24 -13.64
C GLU A 23 -10.23 18.45 -12.37
N PHE A 24 -9.21 18.05 -11.60
CA PHE A 24 -9.38 17.19 -10.44
C PHE A 24 -8.79 17.82 -9.19
N SER A 25 -9.60 17.92 -8.15
CA SER A 25 -9.17 18.40 -6.83
C SER A 25 -8.08 17.48 -6.24
N ALA A 26 -7.13 18.09 -5.51
CA ALA A 26 -5.98 17.39 -4.93
C ALA A 26 -6.38 16.28 -3.95
N ASP A 27 -7.48 16.46 -3.22
CA ASP A 27 -8.02 15.49 -2.26
C ASP A 27 -8.55 14.19 -2.91
N ARG A 28 -8.70 14.18 -4.24
CA ARG A 28 -9.08 13.00 -5.03
C ARG A 28 -7.89 12.31 -5.67
N CYS A 29 -6.70 12.91 -5.62
CA CYS A 29 -5.54 12.46 -6.37
C CYS A 29 -4.48 11.87 -5.44
N PHE A 30 -3.82 10.80 -5.88
CA PHE A 30 -2.68 10.24 -5.17
C PHE A 30 -1.80 9.40 -6.11
N THR A 31 -0.54 9.23 -5.73
CA THR A 31 0.46 8.46 -6.49
C THR A 31 0.99 7.31 -5.65
N LEU A 32 1.01 6.11 -6.23
CA LEU A 32 1.71 4.95 -5.70
C LEU A 32 3.14 4.94 -6.25
N VAL A 33 4.11 5.13 -5.36
CA VAL A 33 5.54 5.07 -5.69
C VAL A 33 6.02 3.65 -5.45
N PHE A 34 6.63 3.04 -6.45
CA PHE A 34 7.14 1.68 -6.38
C PHE A 34 8.65 1.67 -6.15
N ARG A 35 9.13 0.70 -5.38
CA ARG A 35 10.55 0.43 -5.18
C ARG A 35 11.18 -0.02 -6.50
N GLY A 36 12.43 0.39 -6.74
CA GLY A 36 13.24 -0.08 -7.86
C GLY A 36 13.01 0.65 -9.18
N ARG A 37 12.87 -0.09 -10.29
CA ARG A 37 12.77 0.47 -11.66
C ARG A 37 11.34 0.58 -12.19
N ARG A 38 10.34 0.22 -11.38
CA ARG A 38 8.94 0.28 -11.80
C ARG A 38 8.48 1.74 -11.75
N GLY A 39 7.75 2.17 -12.78
CA GLY A 39 7.16 3.50 -12.82
C GLY A 39 6.10 3.69 -11.74
N ASN A 40 5.97 4.93 -11.27
CA ASN A 40 4.91 5.34 -10.36
C ASN A 40 3.55 5.24 -11.04
N ILE A 41 2.50 5.01 -10.26
CA ILE A 41 1.11 4.98 -10.76
C ILE A 41 0.36 6.17 -10.16
N ASP A 42 -0.14 7.04 -11.03
CA ASP A 42 -0.98 8.18 -10.68
C ASP A 42 -2.46 7.80 -10.75
N LEU A 43 -3.22 8.12 -9.72
CA LEU A 43 -4.63 7.73 -9.56
C LEU A 43 -5.48 8.95 -9.21
N VAL A 44 -6.69 8.96 -9.78
CA VAL A 44 -7.74 9.94 -9.48
C VAL A 44 -8.98 9.16 -9.11
N ALA A 45 -9.48 9.35 -7.88
CA ALA A 45 -10.70 8.71 -7.39
C ALA A 45 -11.96 9.52 -7.78
N ASP A 46 -13.13 8.90 -7.72
CA ASP A 46 -14.41 9.59 -8.00
C ASP A 46 -14.77 10.58 -6.89
N SER A 47 -14.26 10.37 -5.67
CA SER A 47 -14.47 11.26 -4.52
C SER A 47 -13.28 11.28 -3.56
N ALA A 48 -13.18 12.34 -2.75
CA ALA A 48 -12.16 12.45 -1.72
C ALA A 48 -12.25 11.32 -0.68
N LYS A 49 -13.48 10.88 -0.36
CA LYS A 49 -13.73 9.76 0.54
C LYS A 49 -13.15 8.46 -0.02
N GLU A 50 -13.35 8.22 -1.30
CA GLU A 50 -12.80 7.05 -1.98
C GLU A 50 -11.27 7.10 -2.04
N ALA A 51 -10.68 8.25 -2.39
CA ALA A 51 -9.23 8.44 -2.35
C ALA A 51 -8.66 8.10 -0.97
N GLN A 52 -9.27 8.62 0.10
CA GLN A 52 -8.85 8.32 1.47
C GLN A 52 -9.00 6.84 1.82
N ALA A 53 -10.09 6.18 1.42
CA ALA A 53 -10.27 4.74 1.64
C ALA A 53 -9.16 3.91 0.96
N TRP A 54 -8.78 4.28 -0.28
CA TRP A 54 -7.67 3.66 -0.98
C TRP A 54 -6.33 3.90 -0.29
N ILE A 55 -6.02 5.15 0.05
CA ILE A 55 -4.76 5.53 0.71
C ILE A 55 -4.61 4.77 2.04
N GLN A 56 -5.67 4.74 2.86
CA GLN A 56 -5.66 4.03 4.14
C GLN A 56 -5.52 2.53 3.95
N GLY A 57 -6.26 1.93 3.02
CA GLY A 57 -6.18 0.50 2.74
C GLY A 57 -4.79 0.08 2.27
N ILE A 58 -4.16 0.86 1.40
CA ILE A 58 -2.81 0.60 0.89
C ILE A 58 -1.77 0.74 2.01
N ARG A 59 -1.85 1.79 2.84
CA ARG A 59 -0.95 1.97 3.99
C ARG A 59 -1.07 0.80 4.97
N ALA A 60 -2.29 0.38 5.30
CA ALA A 60 -2.50 -0.78 6.18
C ALA A 60 -1.92 -2.08 5.59
N LEU A 61 -2.03 -2.28 4.28
CA LEU A 61 -1.42 -3.44 3.62
C LEU A 61 0.11 -3.38 3.66
N MET A 62 0.71 -2.20 3.49
CA MET A 62 2.16 -2.01 3.60
C MET A 62 2.66 -2.30 5.01
N GLU A 63 2.01 -1.74 6.03
CA GLU A 63 2.35 -1.96 7.44
C GLU A 63 2.22 -3.44 7.84
N ASN A 64 1.14 -4.11 7.41
CA ASN A 64 0.95 -5.53 7.68
C ASN A 64 2.04 -6.40 7.04
N MET A 65 2.52 -6.04 5.85
CA MET A 65 3.60 -6.76 5.19
C MET A 65 4.95 -6.56 5.88
N GLU A 66 5.25 -5.35 6.34
CA GLU A 66 6.46 -5.09 7.13
C GLU A 66 6.42 -5.86 8.46
N ASN A 67 5.27 -5.88 9.14
CA ASN A 67 5.09 -6.64 10.37
C ASN A 67 5.17 -8.16 10.16
N MET A 68 4.63 -8.68 9.06
CA MET A 68 4.79 -10.10 8.70
C MET A 68 6.23 -10.46 8.35
N ASP A 69 6.98 -9.60 7.67
CA ASP A 69 8.39 -9.86 7.36
C ASP A 69 9.25 -9.90 8.65
N GLU A 70 8.94 -9.02 9.62
CA GLU A 70 9.57 -9.03 10.94
C GLU A 70 9.15 -10.23 11.82
N SER A 71 7.88 -10.64 11.80
CA SER A 71 7.44 -11.84 12.54
C SER A 71 7.97 -13.13 11.90
N THR A 72 8.07 -13.19 10.57
CA THR A 72 8.65 -14.34 9.86
C THR A 72 10.16 -14.48 10.13
N LYS A 73 10.89 -13.38 10.39
CA LYS A 73 12.27 -13.44 10.89
C LYS A 73 12.38 -14.04 12.29
N LEU A 74 11.38 -13.88 13.14
CA LEU A 74 11.34 -14.50 14.47
C LEU A 74 10.96 -15.98 14.43
N ASP A 75 10.16 -16.39 13.44
CA ASP A 75 9.72 -17.78 13.25
C ASP A 75 10.68 -18.66 12.43
N GLN A 76 11.95 -18.27 12.29
CA GLN A 76 12.99 -19.15 11.72
C GLN A 76 13.45 -20.23 12.73
N TYR A 77 12.49 -20.91 13.37
CA TYR A 77 12.66 -22.22 14.00
C TYR A 77 11.74 -23.22 13.28
N PRO A 78 12.24 -24.43 12.93
CA PRO A 78 11.60 -25.29 11.94
C PRO A 78 10.38 -26.01 12.52
N CYS A 79 9.20 -25.39 12.42
CA CYS A 79 7.94 -26.09 12.67
C CYS A 79 7.48 -26.81 11.39
N TYR A 80 7.83 -28.07 11.29
CA TYR A 80 7.23 -29.01 10.35
C TYR A 80 5.72 -29.14 10.63
N GLY A 81 4.88 -28.65 9.71
CA GLY A 81 3.49 -29.12 9.59
C GLY A 81 2.41 -28.04 9.62
N ASN A 82 1.76 -27.86 8.47
CA ASN A 82 0.48 -27.18 8.22
C ASN A 82 0.38 -25.66 8.49
N LEU A 83 0.36 -24.91 7.37
CA LEU A 83 0.08 -23.47 7.24
C LEU A 83 -1.26 -23.04 7.88
N TYR A 84 -2.19 -23.97 8.12
CA TYR A 84 -3.50 -23.70 8.71
C TYR A 84 -3.45 -23.37 10.21
N LEU A 85 -2.46 -23.86 10.97
CA LEU A 85 -2.38 -23.54 12.41
C LEU A 85 -1.84 -22.12 12.66
N CYS A 86 -0.92 -21.64 11.84
CA CYS A 86 -0.30 -20.32 12.03
C CYS A 86 -1.33 -19.18 11.85
N LEU A 87 -2.32 -19.36 10.97
CA LEU A 87 -3.43 -18.40 10.80
C LEU A 87 -4.39 -18.34 12.01
N PHE A 88 -4.47 -19.39 12.82
CA PHE A 88 -5.40 -19.44 13.96
C PHE A 88 -4.86 -18.73 15.20
N GLU A 89 -3.53 -18.71 15.40
CA GLU A 89 -2.91 -18.09 16.57
C GLU A 89 -2.83 -16.56 16.49
N VAL A 90 -2.89 -15.97 15.29
CA VAL A 90 -2.85 -14.51 15.10
C VAL A 90 -4.26 -13.88 15.15
N ALA A 91 -5.32 -14.70 15.22
CA ALA A 91 -6.72 -14.23 15.20
C ALA A 91 -7.44 -14.27 16.56
N LEU A 92 -6.71 -14.45 17.68
CA LEU A 92 -7.24 -14.41 19.05
C LEU A 92 -6.58 -13.32 19.90
#